data_AF-A0A949XV66-F1
#
_entry.id   AF-A0A949XV66-F1
#
_cell.length_a   1.000
_cell.length_b   1.000
_cell.length_c   1.000
_cell.angle_alpha   90.00
_cell.angle_beta   90.00
_cell.angle_gamma   90.00
#
_symmetry.space_group_name_H-M   'P 1'
#
loop_
_entity.id
_entity.type
_entity.pdbx_description
1 polymer ?
#
loop_
_entity_poly.entity_id
_entity_poly.type
_entity_poly.pdbx_seq_one_letter_code
_entity_poly.pdbx_strand_id
1 'polypeptide(L)'
;MSDALLIAAHGSRDESGISEFRAFAEAWDRLRPDRLQAAGFLEFARPTIGEAIETLVERGAKMITVVPAMLMAAGHVKNDVPSEIAECRARHPGVTFHMARALDIHPALLELCHVRYREALADRPPVPADRTLLLLVGRGTSDPDANANIARVSRFLWESYGVAWASVAFSGLAAPSVDGALTVCRRLGVARIVVQPYFLFDGILLKRIYETAARHDAADPDVEIVPVAHFRLHPLLLQAFEDRVHEALHGAPHMNCDLCKYRVRLIGREADIGAPQEGHHHHVRAPSDLEDDHDHDHRPRRSRRRSAPTEFATDPSFHPWDERLLRRLQLVKE
;
A
#
# COMPACT_ATOMS: atom_id res chain seq x y z
N MET A 1 -1.47 15.11 24.68
CA MET A 1 -2.65 14.24 24.42
C MET A 1 -2.16 13.09 23.57
N SER A 2 -2.58 11.84 23.85
CA SER A 2 -2.12 10.68 23.10
C SER A 2 -2.96 10.52 21.83
N ASP A 3 -2.36 10.73 20.67
CA ASP A 3 -3.02 10.62 19.37
C ASP A 3 -3.42 9.17 19.12
N ALA A 4 -4.66 8.94 18.67
CA ALA A 4 -5.13 7.63 18.27
C ALA A 4 -4.67 7.31 16.84
N LEU A 5 -4.45 6.03 16.53
CA LEU A 5 -4.11 5.57 15.18
C LEU A 5 -5.25 4.73 14.60
N LEU A 6 -5.53 4.96 13.32
CA LEU A 6 -6.41 4.11 12.54
C LEU A 6 -5.63 3.55 11.35
N ILE A 7 -5.47 2.23 11.27
CA ILE A 7 -4.95 1.60 10.07
C ILE A 7 -6.10 1.38 9.08
N ALA A 8 -6.04 2.06 7.93
CA ALA A 8 -7.05 1.99 6.89
C ALA A 8 -6.61 1.05 5.76
N ALA A 9 -7.14 -0.17 5.75
CA ALA A 9 -6.93 -1.14 4.68
C ALA A 9 -7.93 -0.95 3.54
N HIS A 10 -7.56 -1.43 2.35
CA HIS A 10 -8.50 -1.54 1.24
C HIS A 10 -9.65 -2.51 1.56
N GLY A 11 -9.31 -3.68 2.12
CA GLY A 11 -10.22 -4.83 2.23
C GLY A 11 -10.02 -5.84 1.13
N SER A 12 -10.62 -7.01 1.29
CA SER A 12 -10.52 -8.13 0.36
C SER A 12 -11.81 -8.94 0.38
N ARG A 13 -12.14 -9.57 -0.74
CA ARG A 13 -13.18 -10.62 -0.80
C ARG A 13 -12.64 -11.99 -0.38
N ASP A 14 -11.35 -12.07 -0.10
CA ASP A 14 -10.62 -13.28 0.29
C ASP A 14 -10.33 -13.24 1.79
N GLU A 15 -10.81 -14.25 2.51
CA GLU A 15 -10.65 -14.30 3.97
C GLU A 15 -9.18 -14.44 4.39
N SER A 16 -8.32 -15.05 3.54
CA SER A 16 -6.88 -15.13 3.85
C SER A 16 -6.24 -13.74 3.90
N GLY A 17 -6.60 -12.86 2.96
CA GLY A 17 -6.15 -11.46 2.94
C GLY A 17 -6.65 -10.65 4.14
N ILE A 18 -7.91 -10.87 4.54
CA ILE A 18 -8.47 -10.25 5.75
C ILE A 18 -7.72 -10.74 7.00
N SER A 19 -7.46 -12.04 7.08
CA SER A 19 -6.77 -12.67 8.22
C SER A 19 -5.33 -12.17 8.37
N GLU A 20 -4.58 -12.07 7.28
CA GLU A 20 -3.21 -11.53 7.33
C GLU A 20 -3.18 -10.05 7.73
N PHE A 21 -4.13 -9.24 7.24
CA PHE A 21 -4.23 -7.86 7.68
C PHE A 21 -4.58 -7.74 9.17
N ARG A 22 -5.52 -8.56 9.67
CA ARG A 22 -5.86 -8.60 11.10
C ARG A 22 -4.66 -8.99 11.95
N ALA A 23 -3.91 -10.02 11.55
CA ALA A 23 -2.68 -10.42 12.23
C ALA A 23 -1.63 -9.30 12.23
N PHE A 24 -1.52 -8.55 11.13
CA PHE A 24 -0.67 -7.36 11.06
C PHE A 24 -1.15 -6.26 12.02
N ALA A 25 -2.44 -5.94 12.03
CA ALA A 25 -3.01 -4.94 12.92
C ALA A 25 -2.85 -5.31 14.41
N GLU A 26 -2.95 -6.59 14.76
CA GLU A 26 -2.67 -7.07 16.11
C GLU A 26 -1.19 -6.96 16.49
N ALA A 27 -0.28 -7.30 15.57
CA ALA A 27 1.16 -7.14 15.79
C ALA A 27 1.55 -5.66 15.94
N TRP A 28 0.92 -4.81 15.13
CA TRP A 28 0.99 -3.37 15.22
C TRP A 28 0.52 -2.85 16.58
N ASP A 29 -0.65 -3.31 17.04
CA ASP A 29 -1.23 -2.85 18.29
C ASP A 29 -0.31 -3.12 19.49
N ARG A 30 0.29 -4.32 19.51
CA ARG A 30 1.26 -4.74 20.55
C ARG A 30 2.50 -3.85 20.66
N LEU A 31 2.83 -3.07 19.63
CA LEU A 31 3.99 -2.16 19.66
C LEU A 31 3.73 -0.87 20.42
N ARG A 32 2.47 -0.50 20.60
CA ARG A 32 2.06 0.74 21.26
C ARG A 32 0.89 0.49 22.21
N PRO A 33 1.07 -0.33 23.27
CA PRO A 33 -0.02 -0.70 24.17
C PRO A 33 -0.65 0.52 24.87
N ASP A 34 0.09 1.62 25.01
CA ASP A 34 -0.37 2.86 25.65
C ASP A 34 -1.14 3.80 24.71
N ARG A 35 -1.36 3.41 23.45
CA ARG A 35 -2.01 4.24 22.42
C ARG A 35 -3.34 3.63 21.99
N LEU A 36 -4.36 4.46 21.82
CA LEU A 36 -5.63 4.03 21.22
C LEU A 36 -5.41 3.69 19.74
N GLN A 37 -5.78 2.47 19.35
CA GLN A 37 -5.62 1.99 17.99
C GLN A 37 -6.87 1.25 17.52
N ALA A 38 -7.14 1.38 16.23
CA ALA A 38 -8.16 0.61 15.53
C ALA A 38 -7.68 0.28 14.11
N ALA A 39 -8.30 -0.72 13.50
CA ALA A 39 -8.11 -1.04 12.10
C ALA A 39 -9.47 -1.04 11.42
N GLY A 40 -9.54 -0.55 10.19
CA GLY A 40 -10.77 -0.49 9.41
C GLY A 40 -10.52 -0.72 7.92
N PHE A 41 -11.57 -1.11 7.21
CA PHE A 41 -11.53 -1.43 5.80
C PHE A 41 -12.33 -0.40 4.98
N LEU A 42 -11.84 -0.12 3.78
CA LEU A 42 -12.52 0.74 2.82
C LEU A 42 -13.68 -0.02 2.14
N GLU A 43 -13.47 -1.29 1.82
CA GLU A 43 -14.42 -2.16 1.11
C GLU A 43 -14.44 -3.58 1.67
N PHE A 44 -15.50 -4.33 1.33
CA PHE A 44 -15.65 -5.80 1.49
C PHE A 44 -15.63 -6.40 2.91
N ALA A 45 -15.01 -5.76 3.88
CA ALA A 45 -14.81 -6.30 5.22
C ALA A 45 -15.20 -5.29 6.31
N ARG A 46 -15.45 -5.81 7.52
CA ARG A 46 -15.73 -5.01 8.72
C ARG A 46 -14.62 -5.15 9.76
N PRO A 47 -14.42 -4.11 10.61
CA PRO A 47 -15.15 -2.83 10.60
C PRO A 47 -14.75 -1.93 9.43
N THR A 48 -15.67 -1.12 8.94
CA THR A 48 -15.38 -0.07 7.96
C THR A 48 -14.50 1.01 8.60
N ILE A 49 -13.83 1.84 7.78
CA ILE A 49 -13.06 3.00 8.27
C ILE A 49 -13.93 3.90 9.16
N GLY A 50 -15.18 4.17 8.77
CA GLY A 50 -16.12 4.95 9.56
C GLY A 50 -16.42 4.32 10.93
N GLU A 51 -16.75 3.04 10.98
CA GLU A 51 -17.02 2.31 12.24
C GLU A 51 -15.80 2.27 13.17
N ALA A 52 -14.60 2.10 12.59
CA ALA A 52 -13.36 2.13 13.35
C ALA A 52 -13.07 3.53 13.92
N ILE A 53 -13.41 4.60 13.19
CA ILE A 53 -13.35 5.97 13.69
C ILE A 53 -14.34 6.17 14.84
N GLU A 54 -15.60 5.74 14.71
CA GLU A 54 -16.59 5.83 15.80
C GLU A 54 -16.05 5.19 17.08
N THR A 55 -15.51 3.98 16.95
CA THR A 55 -14.93 3.24 18.09
C THR A 55 -13.81 4.05 18.77
N LEU A 56 -12.94 4.71 18.00
CA LEU A 56 -11.88 5.55 18.57
C LEU A 56 -12.45 6.80 19.27
N VAL A 57 -13.48 7.42 18.70
CA VAL A 57 -14.14 8.60 19.28
C VAL A 57 -14.84 8.25 20.59
N GLU A 58 -15.58 7.13 20.64
CA GLU A 58 -16.24 6.62 21.84
C GLU A 58 -15.23 6.32 22.96
N ARG A 59 -14.04 5.84 22.60
CA ARG A 59 -12.92 5.63 23.53
C ARG A 59 -12.20 6.93 23.94
N GLY A 60 -12.69 8.08 23.51
CA GLY A 60 -12.22 9.40 23.94
C GLY A 60 -11.13 10.02 23.07
N ALA A 61 -10.86 9.49 21.87
CA ALA A 61 -9.88 10.08 20.96
C ALA A 61 -10.25 11.52 20.59
N LYS A 62 -9.31 12.46 20.78
CA LYS A 62 -9.43 13.87 20.34
C LYS A 62 -8.62 14.18 19.08
N MET A 63 -7.69 13.29 18.76
CA MET A 63 -6.90 13.33 17.54
C MET A 63 -6.79 11.91 16.99
N ILE A 64 -7.07 11.74 15.71
CA ILE A 64 -6.97 10.46 14.99
C ILE A 64 -6.05 10.66 13.79
N THR A 65 -4.98 9.87 13.72
CA THR A 65 -4.12 9.77 12.54
C THR A 65 -4.48 8.52 11.76
N VAL A 66 -4.99 8.70 10.54
CA VAL A 66 -5.30 7.62 9.62
C VAL A 66 -4.07 7.23 8.83
N VAL A 67 -3.68 5.96 8.91
CA VAL A 67 -2.51 5.38 8.26
C VAL A 67 -2.97 4.42 7.16
N PRO A 68 -2.85 4.79 5.87
CA PRO A 68 -3.28 3.93 4.78
C PRO A 68 -2.40 2.68 4.67
N ALA A 69 -2.99 1.49 4.84
CA ALA A 69 -2.35 0.22 4.53
C ALA A 69 -2.39 -0.04 3.01
N MET A 70 -1.72 0.83 2.25
CA MET A 70 -1.70 0.85 0.80
C MET A 70 -0.30 1.19 0.30
N LEU A 71 0.19 0.39 -0.66
CA LEU A 71 1.56 0.54 -1.17
C LEU A 71 1.73 1.76 -2.07
N MET A 72 0.75 2.08 -2.93
CA MET A 72 0.85 3.21 -3.86
C MET A 72 -0.35 4.14 -3.71
N ALA A 73 -0.09 5.45 -3.79
CA ALA A 73 -1.13 6.46 -3.74
C ALA A 73 -1.86 6.57 -5.10
N ALA A 74 -2.98 5.87 -5.22
CA ALA A 74 -3.93 5.99 -6.34
C ALA A 74 -5.27 6.54 -5.82
N GLY A 75 -6.39 6.23 -6.49
CA GLY A 75 -7.74 6.66 -6.11
C GLY A 75 -8.02 6.51 -4.61
N HIS A 76 -7.83 5.32 -4.05
CA HIS A 76 -8.10 5.04 -2.64
C HIS A 76 -7.41 6.01 -1.67
N VAL A 77 -6.14 6.32 -1.88
CA VAL A 77 -5.37 7.22 -1.00
C VAL A 77 -5.61 8.68 -1.35
N LYS A 78 -5.72 9.01 -2.65
CA LYS A 78 -5.81 10.39 -3.14
C LYS A 78 -7.23 10.95 -3.04
N ASN A 79 -8.23 10.09 -2.95
CA ASN A 79 -9.64 10.44 -3.07
C ASN A 79 -10.49 9.79 -1.97
N ASP A 80 -10.52 8.45 -1.92
CA ASP A 80 -11.59 7.78 -1.19
C ASP A 80 -11.40 7.81 0.33
N VAL A 81 -10.21 7.51 0.84
CA VAL A 81 -9.90 7.66 2.28
C VAL A 81 -10.03 9.12 2.73
N PRO A 82 -9.54 10.13 1.98
CA PRO A 82 -9.85 11.54 2.27
C PRO A 82 -11.35 11.85 2.34
N SER A 83 -12.16 11.26 1.46
CA SER A 83 -13.62 11.42 1.46
C SER A 83 -14.24 10.85 2.75
N GLU A 84 -13.84 9.63 3.15
CA GLU A 84 -14.25 9.01 4.43
C GLU A 84 -13.89 9.89 5.65
N ILE A 85 -12.67 10.43 5.65
CA ILE A 85 -12.20 11.32 6.72
C ILE A 85 -13.01 12.62 6.75
N ALA A 86 -13.35 13.18 5.58
CA ALA A 86 -14.15 14.40 5.48
C ALA A 86 -15.57 14.18 6.03
N GLU A 87 -16.19 13.04 5.71
CA GLU A 87 -17.49 12.64 6.26
C GLU A 87 -17.44 12.51 7.79
N CYS A 88 -16.44 11.80 8.31
CA CYS A 88 -16.25 11.64 9.75
C CYS A 88 -15.96 12.97 10.46
N ARG A 89 -15.20 13.87 9.83
CA ARG A 89 -14.92 15.21 10.37
C ARG A 89 -16.19 16.05 10.49
N ALA A 90 -17.13 15.93 9.56
CA ALA A 90 -18.41 16.61 9.64
C ALA A 90 -19.27 16.10 10.80
N ARG A 91 -19.22 14.78 11.05
CA ARG A 91 -19.94 14.14 12.18
C ARG A 91 -19.28 14.41 13.53
N HIS A 92 -17.96 14.62 13.58
CA HIS A 92 -17.17 14.78 14.80
C HIS A 92 -16.33 16.07 14.82
N PRO A 93 -16.94 17.27 14.94
CA PRO A 93 -16.23 18.55 14.86
C PRO A 93 -15.22 18.79 15.99
N GLY A 94 -15.32 18.03 17.10
CA GLY A 94 -14.39 18.09 18.23
C GLY A 94 -13.15 17.20 18.10
N VAL A 95 -12.99 16.48 16.97
CA VAL A 95 -11.90 15.54 16.72
C VAL A 95 -11.03 16.06 15.58
N THR A 96 -9.73 16.12 15.82
CA THR A 96 -8.75 16.49 14.79
C THR A 96 -8.34 15.25 14.01
N PHE A 97 -8.39 15.32 12.68
CA PHE A 97 -8.02 14.22 11.79
C PHE A 97 -6.76 14.54 11.01
N HIS A 98 -5.75 13.69 11.13
CA HIS A 98 -4.56 13.66 10.30
C HIS A 98 -4.57 12.42 9.40
N MET A 99 -3.87 12.49 8.28
CA MET A 99 -3.70 11.35 7.39
C MET A 99 -2.22 11.22 7.06
N ALA A 100 -1.64 10.06 7.35
CA ALA A 100 -0.32 9.70 6.87
C ALA A 100 -0.37 9.45 5.36
N ARG A 101 0.78 9.59 4.70
CA ARG A 101 0.88 9.19 3.31
C ARG A 101 0.83 7.67 3.14
N ALA A 102 0.59 7.22 1.91
CA ALA A 102 0.78 5.82 1.55
C ALA A 102 2.20 5.36 1.87
N LEU A 103 2.40 4.05 2.04
CA LEU A 103 3.73 3.48 2.28
C LEU A 103 4.72 3.87 1.18
N ASP A 104 4.24 3.90 -0.07
CA ASP A 104 4.97 4.33 -1.25
C ASP A 104 6.27 3.53 -1.44
N ILE A 105 7.24 4.13 -2.13
CA ILE A 105 8.62 3.67 -2.16
C ILE A 105 9.24 3.94 -0.79
N HIS A 106 9.61 2.87 -0.07
CA HIS A 106 10.14 2.95 1.28
C HIS A 106 11.38 2.04 1.42
N PRO A 107 12.49 2.51 2.01
CA PRO A 107 13.72 1.70 2.17
C PRO A 107 13.48 0.33 2.80
N ALA A 108 12.74 0.27 3.92
CA ALA A 108 12.39 -1.00 4.57
C ALA A 108 11.60 -1.95 3.66
N LEU A 109 10.78 -1.44 2.74
CA LEU A 109 10.05 -2.29 1.79
C LEU A 109 10.94 -2.79 0.64
N LEU A 110 11.91 -1.98 0.20
CA LEU A 110 12.93 -2.43 -0.75
C LEU A 110 13.83 -3.52 -0.14
N GLU A 111 14.19 -3.36 1.14
CA GLU A 111 14.90 -4.38 1.88
C GLU A 111 14.06 -5.65 2.05
N LEU A 112 12.77 -5.52 2.37
CA LEU A 112 11.86 -6.67 2.44
C LEU A 112 11.73 -7.37 1.09
N CYS A 113 11.68 -6.63 -0.02
CA CYS A 113 11.77 -7.22 -1.36
C CYS A 113 13.05 -8.05 -1.49
N HIS A 114 14.21 -7.55 -1.06
CA HIS A 114 15.46 -8.28 -1.13
C HIS A 114 15.46 -9.55 -0.28
N VAL A 115 14.92 -9.49 0.95
CA VAL A 115 14.73 -10.65 1.83
C VAL A 115 13.91 -11.73 1.13
N ARG A 116 12.72 -11.37 0.63
CA ARG A 116 11.82 -12.33 -0.07
C ARG A 116 12.46 -12.90 -1.33
N TYR A 117 13.18 -12.06 -2.08
CA TYR A 117 13.93 -12.50 -3.27
C TYR A 117 14.97 -13.57 -2.92
N ARG A 118 15.77 -13.34 -1.87
CA ARG A 118 16.78 -14.31 -1.42
C ARG A 118 16.17 -15.59 -0.89
N GLU A 119 15.12 -15.51 -0.09
CA GLU A 119 14.38 -16.67 0.42
C GLU A 119 13.88 -17.56 -0.73
N ALA A 120 13.35 -16.97 -1.80
CA ALA A 120 12.83 -17.72 -2.95
C ALA A 120 13.92 -18.45 -3.76
N LEU A 121 15.19 -18.03 -3.61
CA LEU A 121 16.35 -18.60 -4.34
C LEU A 121 17.25 -19.48 -3.47
N ALA A 122 17.09 -19.48 -2.13
CA ALA A 122 18.01 -20.10 -1.20
C ALA A 122 18.24 -21.61 -1.45
N ASP A 123 17.16 -22.34 -1.75
CA ASP A 123 17.20 -23.80 -1.94
C ASP A 123 17.25 -24.21 -3.43
N ARG A 124 17.58 -23.27 -4.32
CA ARG A 124 17.61 -23.49 -5.77
C ARG A 124 19.04 -23.57 -6.32
N PRO A 125 19.27 -24.31 -7.41
CA PRO A 125 20.54 -24.25 -8.12
C PRO A 125 20.89 -22.81 -8.50
N PRO A 126 22.16 -22.39 -8.36
CA PRO A 126 22.55 -21.03 -8.70
C PRO A 126 22.41 -20.79 -10.21
N VAL A 127 21.78 -19.68 -10.58
CA VAL A 127 21.78 -19.15 -11.95
C VAL A 127 22.49 -17.80 -11.90
N PRO A 128 23.46 -17.53 -12.79
CA PRO A 128 24.14 -16.25 -12.86
C PRO A 128 23.17 -15.06 -12.96
N ALA A 129 23.51 -13.94 -12.32
CA ALA A 129 22.64 -12.77 -12.29
C ALA A 129 22.40 -12.20 -13.70
N ASP A 130 23.41 -12.22 -14.57
CA ASP A 130 23.35 -11.85 -16.00
C ASP A 130 22.54 -12.84 -16.87
N ARG A 131 22.03 -13.93 -16.29
CA ARG A 131 21.06 -14.85 -16.89
C ARG A 131 19.72 -14.87 -16.15
N THR A 132 19.51 -13.94 -15.22
CA THR A 132 18.29 -13.81 -14.42
C THR A 132 17.55 -12.53 -14.80
N LEU A 133 16.22 -12.58 -14.86
CA LEU A 133 15.35 -11.43 -15.05
C LEU A 133 14.45 -11.24 -13.82
N LEU A 134 14.28 -9.99 -13.38
CA LEU A 134 13.29 -9.63 -12.37
C LEU A 134 12.00 -9.15 -13.03
N LEU A 135 10.87 -9.80 -12.75
CA LEU A 135 9.55 -9.31 -13.11
C LEU A 135 8.85 -8.79 -11.84
N LEU A 136 8.86 -7.47 -11.64
CA LEU A 136 8.15 -6.87 -10.51
C LEU A 136 6.66 -6.71 -10.86
N VAL A 137 5.79 -7.28 -10.04
CA VAL A 137 4.35 -7.26 -10.27
C VAL A 137 3.65 -6.34 -9.28
N GLY A 138 3.11 -5.24 -9.78
CA GLY A 138 2.25 -4.33 -9.00
C GLY A 138 0.76 -4.63 -9.19
N ARG A 139 -0.09 -4.00 -8.37
CA ARG A 139 -1.56 -4.08 -8.55
C ARG A 139 -2.00 -3.48 -9.89
N GLY A 140 -1.45 -2.32 -10.26
CA GLY A 140 -1.85 -1.60 -11.46
C GLY A 140 -3.16 -0.85 -11.32
N THR A 141 -3.13 0.45 -11.57
CA THR A 141 -4.28 1.34 -11.37
C THR A 141 -4.49 2.23 -12.59
N SER A 142 -5.57 3.01 -12.60
CA SER A 142 -5.76 4.07 -13.59
C SER A 142 -4.88 5.29 -13.30
N ASP A 143 -4.26 5.38 -12.14
CA ASP A 143 -3.37 6.48 -11.77
C ASP A 143 -1.94 6.21 -12.30
N PRO A 144 -1.44 7.05 -13.23
CA PRO A 144 -0.13 6.85 -13.84
C PRO A 144 1.03 7.03 -12.85
N ASP A 145 0.86 7.85 -11.81
CA ASP A 145 1.90 8.09 -10.81
C ASP A 145 2.11 6.84 -9.93
N ALA A 146 1.01 6.19 -9.52
CA ALA A 146 1.08 4.91 -8.82
C ALA A 146 1.75 3.81 -9.67
N ASN A 147 1.45 3.76 -10.97
CA ASN A 147 2.08 2.80 -11.88
C ASN A 147 3.57 3.13 -12.11
N ALA A 148 3.93 4.41 -12.22
CA ALA A 148 5.31 4.87 -12.35
C ALA A 148 6.14 4.54 -11.10
N ASN A 149 5.54 4.59 -9.89
CA ASN A 149 6.23 4.16 -8.67
C ASN A 149 6.62 2.69 -8.71
N ILE A 150 5.81 1.80 -9.30
CA ILE A 150 6.21 0.39 -9.49
C ILE A 150 7.42 0.29 -10.43
N ALA A 151 7.47 1.09 -11.50
CA ALA A 151 8.66 1.16 -12.36
C ALA A 151 9.90 1.69 -11.63
N ARG A 152 9.73 2.66 -10.73
CA ARG A 152 10.82 3.16 -9.87
C ARG A 152 11.31 2.08 -8.90
N VAL A 153 10.41 1.37 -8.22
CA VAL A 153 10.77 0.23 -7.36
C VAL A 153 11.53 -0.83 -8.16
N SER A 154 11.03 -1.19 -9.35
CA SER A 154 11.70 -2.15 -10.23
C SER A 154 13.11 -1.71 -10.60
N ARG A 155 13.33 -0.42 -10.85
CA ARG A 155 14.66 0.15 -11.11
C ARG A 155 15.60 0.00 -9.91
N PHE A 156 15.15 0.37 -8.70
CA PHE A 156 15.96 0.20 -7.48
C PHE A 156 16.36 -1.26 -7.27
N LEU A 157 15.40 -2.18 -7.39
CA LEU A 157 15.66 -3.61 -7.19
C LEU A 157 16.57 -4.19 -8.28
N TRP A 158 16.41 -3.76 -9.53
CA TRP A 158 17.27 -4.19 -10.63
C TRP A 158 18.74 -3.87 -10.34
N GLU A 159 19.04 -2.60 -10.05
CA GLU A 159 20.41 -2.16 -9.76
C GLU A 159 20.95 -2.80 -8.47
N SER A 160 20.09 -3.04 -7.48
CA SER A 160 20.49 -3.70 -6.23
C SER A 160 20.79 -5.19 -6.41
N TYR A 161 20.05 -5.89 -7.29
CA TYR A 161 20.21 -7.33 -7.48
C TYR A 161 21.27 -7.68 -8.53
N GLY A 162 21.62 -6.74 -9.42
CA GLY A 162 22.61 -6.96 -10.49
C GLY A 162 22.14 -7.94 -11.55
N VAL A 163 20.82 -8.16 -11.67
CA VAL A 163 20.22 -9.07 -12.65
C VAL A 163 20.36 -8.53 -14.09
N ALA A 164 20.28 -9.41 -15.08
CA ALA A 164 20.43 -9.08 -16.50
C ALA A 164 19.45 -8.01 -16.96
N TRP A 165 18.20 -8.13 -16.50
CA TRP A 165 17.11 -7.27 -16.89
C TRP A 165 16.05 -7.20 -15.80
N ALA A 166 15.28 -6.11 -15.79
CA ALA A 166 14.04 -6.04 -15.03
C ALA A 166 12.89 -5.48 -15.87
N SER A 167 11.69 -6.01 -15.62
CA SER A 167 10.46 -5.55 -16.23
C SER A 167 9.37 -5.39 -15.17
N VAL A 168 8.31 -4.66 -15.53
CA VAL A 168 7.12 -4.50 -14.69
C VAL A 168 5.92 -5.16 -15.33
N ALA A 169 5.04 -5.70 -14.49
CA ALA A 169 3.73 -6.15 -14.88
C ALA A 169 2.68 -5.73 -13.84
N PHE A 170 1.43 -5.82 -14.24
CA PHE A 170 0.31 -5.45 -13.40
C PHE A 170 -0.77 -6.53 -13.37
N SER A 171 -1.37 -6.74 -12.20
CA SER A 171 -2.45 -7.73 -12.01
C SER A 171 -3.85 -7.15 -12.24
N GLY A 172 -3.98 -5.83 -12.37
CA GLY A 172 -5.23 -5.08 -12.40
C GLY A 172 -5.41 -4.27 -13.69
N LEU A 173 -5.64 -2.96 -13.55
CA LEU A 173 -6.10 -2.09 -14.66
C LEU A 173 -4.99 -1.62 -15.61
N ALA A 174 -3.73 -1.76 -15.21
CA ALA A 174 -2.60 -1.27 -15.99
C ALA A 174 -2.00 -2.37 -16.88
N ALA A 175 -1.28 -1.98 -17.92
CA ALA A 175 -0.57 -2.87 -18.82
C ALA A 175 0.96 -2.72 -18.64
N PRO A 176 1.74 -3.77 -18.94
CA PRO A 176 1.31 -5.09 -19.41
C PRO A 176 0.72 -5.96 -18.29
N SER A 177 -0.15 -6.90 -18.65
CA SER A 177 -0.61 -7.94 -17.73
C SER A 177 0.54 -8.88 -17.37
N VAL A 178 0.42 -9.63 -16.26
CA VAL A 178 1.43 -10.61 -15.84
C VAL A 178 1.71 -11.65 -16.92
N ASP A 179 0.66 -12.19 -17.54
CA ASP A 179 0.77 -13.17 -18.62
C ASP A 179 1.46 -12.58 -19.87
N GLY A 180 1.06 -11.37 -20.27
CA GLY A 180 1.67 -10.69 -21.40
C GLY A 180 3.14 -10.36 -21.16
N ALA A 181 3.47 -9.90 -19.96
CA ALA A 181 4.85 -9.59 -19.58
C ALA A 181 5.73 -10.85 -19.55
N LEU A 182 5.25 -11.96 -18.97
CA LEU A 182 5.99 -13.23 -18.97
C LEU A 182 6.23 -13.75 -20.40
N THR A 183 5.22 -13.66 -21.26
CA THR A 183 5.34 -14.04 -22.68
C THR A 183 6.45 -13.27 -23.39
N VAL A 184 6.58 -11.97 -23.12
CA VAL A 184 7.66 -11.14 -23.69
C VAL A 184 9.00 -11.46 -23.03
N CYS A 185 9.05 -11.53 -21.70
CA CYS A 185 10.30 -11.73 -20.94
C CYS A 185 10.98 -13.05 -21.29
N ARG A 186 10.22 -14.11 -21.58
CA ARG A 186 10.76 -15.40 -22.02
C ARG A 186 11.59 -15.31 -23.31
N ARG A 187 11.27 -14.36 -24.19
CA ARG A 187 11.99 -14.19 -25.46
C ARG A 187 13.32 -13.46 -25.30
N LEU A 188 13.69 -13.03 -24.10
CA LEU A 188 14.92 -12.28 -23.84
C LEU A 188 16.15 -13.17 -23.61
N GLY A 189 16.03 -14.50 -23.72
CA GLY A 189 17.17 -15.44 -23.64
C GLY A 189 17.74 -15.64 -22.25
N VAL A 190 16.99 -15.29 -21.19
CA VAL A 190 17.36 -15.53 -19.79
C VAL A 190 17.06 -16.97 -19.38
N ALA A 191 17.80 -17.50 -18.41
CA ALA A 191 17.58 -18.85 -17.87
C ALA A 191 16.57 -18.86 -16.71
N ARG A 192 16.38 -17.74 -16.03
CA ARG A 192 15.48 -17.61 -14.88
C ARG A 192 14.71 -16.30 -14.93
N ILE A 193 13.41 -16.35 -14.64
CA ILE A 193 12.57 -15.18 -14.38
C ILE A 193 12.06 -15.27 -12.93
N VAL A 194 12.45 -14.30 -12.10
CA VAL A 194 11.95 -14.16 -10.74
C VAL A 194 10.73 -13.25 -10.76
N VAL A 195 9.56 -13.81 -10.47
CA VAL A 195 8.28 -13.09 -10.42
C VAL A 195 8.06 -12.59 -9.01
N GLN A 196 8.23 -11.28 -8.80
CA GLN A 196 8.19 -10.66 -7.49
C GLN A 196 6.93 -9.80 -7.31
N PRO A 197 5.90 -10.27 -6.57
CA PRO A 197 4.75 -9.46 -6.23
C PRO A 197 5.11 -8.36 -5.23
N TYR A 198 4.76 -7.10 -5.55
CA TYR A 198 4.82 -5.96 -4.62
C TYR A 198 3.46 -5.78 -3.93
N PHE A 199 3.18 -6.66 -2.96
CA PHE A 199 1.87 -6.79 -2.30
C PHE A 199 2.04 -6.96 -0.78
N LEU A 200 1.14 -6.32 0.00
CA LEU A 200 1.15 -6.37 1.46
C LEU A 200 0.69 -7.74 1.99
N PHE A 201 -0.52 -8.13 1.58
CA PHE A 201 -1.25 -9.27 2.12
C PHE A 201 -1.78 -10.15 0.97
N ASP A 202 -2.18 -11.36 1.31
CA ASP A 202 -2.76 -12.33 0.40
C ASP A 202 -4.11 -11.86 -0.19
N GLY A 203 -4.55 -12.53 -1.25
CA GLY A 203 -5.86 -12.33 -1.84
C GLY A 203 -5.96 -12.84 -3.28
N ILE A 204 -7.16 -12.69 -3.85
CA ILE A 204 -7.51 -13.20 -5.19
C ILE A 204 -6.52 -12.76 -6.28
N LEU A 205 -6.10 -11.49 -6.25
CA LEU A 205 -5.16 -10.97 -7.27
C LEU A 205 -3.78 -11.64 -7.15
N LEU A 206 -3.32 -11.87 -5.93
CA LEU A 206 -2.03 -12.49 -5.68
C LEU A 206 -2.03 -13.97 -6.09
N LYS A 207 -3.11 -14.70 -5.76
CA LYS A 207 -3.32 -16.10 -6.18
C LYS A 207 -3.24 -16.24 -7.71
N ARG A 208 -3.88 -15.33 -8.45
CA ARG A 208 -3.81 -15.28 -9.92
C ARG A 208 -2.40 -15.03 -10.46
N ILE A 209 -1.58 -14.24 -9.77
CA ILE A 209 -0.17 -14.03 -10.14
C ILE A 209 0.59 -15.35 -10.03
N TYR A 210 0.43 -16.08 -8.91
CA TYR A 210 1.11 -17.36 -8.70
C TYR A 210 0.63 -18.44 -9.66
N GLU A 211 -0.67 -18.54 -9.92
CA GLU A 211 -1.25 -19.45 -10.91
C GLU A 211 -0.69 -19.17 -12.32
N THR A 212 -0.58 -17.89 -12.68
CA THR A 212 0.01 -17.48 -13.96
C THR A 212 1.49 -17.85 -14.03
N ALA A 213 2.26 -17.58 -12.98
CA ALA A 213 3.68 -17.93 -12.91
C ALA A 213 3.89 -19.45 -13.04
N ALA A 214 3.11 -20.26 -12.30
CA ALA A 214 3.17 -21.72 -12.35
C ALA A 214 2.82 -22.28 -13.74
N ARG A 215 1.81 -21.71 -14.41
CA ARG A 215 1.47 -22.10 -15.78
C ARG A 215 2.61 -21.80 -16.76
N HIS A 216 3.27 -20.65 -16.63
CA HIS A 216 4.43 -20.33 -17.47
C HIS A 216 5.56 -21.31 -17.18
N ASP A 217 5.90 -21.56 -15.90
CA ASP A 217 6.94 -22.52 -15.50
C ASP A 217 6.73 -23.89 -16.16
N ALA A 218 5.51 -24.43 -16.08
CA ALA A 218 5.16 -25.71 -16.68
C ALA A 218 5.21 -25.74 -18.22
N ALA A 219 5.12 -24.59 -18.89
CA ALA A 219 4.99 -24.50 -20.34
C ALA A 219 6.34 -24.51 -21.08
N ASP A 220 7.46 -24.20 -20.42
CA ASP A 220 8.78 -24.22 -21.04
C ASP A 220 9.86 -24.54 -19.98
N PRO A 221 10.49 -25.72 -20.06
CA PRO A 221 11.50 -26.15 -19.10
C PRO A 221 12.85 -25.41 -19.25
N ASP A 222 13.07 -24.67 -20.35
CA ASP A 222 14.35 -23.97 -20.58
C ASP A 222 14.46 -22.66 -19.77
N VAL A 223 13.32 -22.13 -19.31
CA VAL A 223 13.25 -20.90 -18.51
C VAL A 223 12.51 -21.16 -17.21
N GLU A 224 13.26 -21.23 -16.12
CA GLU A 224 12.74 -21.40 -14.76
C GLU A 224 11.99 -20.14 -14.30
N ILE A 225 10.74 -20.30 -13.88
CA ILE A 225 9.93 -19.23 -13.31
C ILE A 225 9.86 -19.39 -11.79
N VAL A 226 10.37 -18.40 -11.06
CA VAL A 226 10.44 -18.43 -9.60
C VAL A 226 9.48 -17.41 -9.00
N PRO A 227 8.30 -17.83 -8.48
CA PRO A 227 7.43 -16.92 -7.75
C PRO A 227 8.02 -16.60 -6.37
N VAL A 228 8.06 -15.32 -6.04
CA VAL A 228 8.49 -14.81 -4.73
C VAL A 228 7.28 -14.62 -3.83
N ALA A 229 7.42 -14.93 -2.54
CA ALA A 229 6.37 -14.63 -1.57
C ALA A 229 6.17 -13.12 -1.44
N HIS A 230 4.91 -12.70 -1.36
CA HIS A 230 4.52 -11.34 -0.98
C HIS A 230 5.00 -10.97 0.45
N PHE A 231 4.77 -9.73 0.88
CA PHE A 231 5.40 -9.18 2.08
C PHE A 231 5.04 -9.94 3.36
N ARG A 232 3.75 -10.23 3.57
CA ARG A 232 3.22 -10.80 4.82
C ARG A 232 3.54 -9.90 6.03
N LEU A 233 3.11 -10.32 7.21
CA LEU A 233 3.60 -9.73 8.45
C LEU A 233 5.13 -9.90 8.53
N HIS A 234 5.84 -8.77 8.61
CA HIS A 234 7.30 -8.73 8.69
C HIS A 234 7.76 -7.48 9.47
N PRO A 235 8.86 -7.54 10.25
CA PRO A 235 9.43 -6.39 10.95
C PRO A 235 9.63 -5.15 10.08
N LEU A 236 10.24 -5.30 8.91
CA LEU A 236 10.44 -4.21 7.95
C LEU A 236 9.13 -3.59 7.44
N LEU A 237 8.04 -4.37 7.40
CA LEU A 237 6.73 -3.83 7.06
C LEU A 237 6.19 -2.98 8.22
N LEU A 238 6.29 -3.47 9.46
CA LEU A 238 5.95 -2.68 10.65
C LEU A 238 6.80 -1.39 10.69
N GLN A 239 8.10 -1.47 10.41
CA GLN A 239 8.95 -0.28 10.30
C GLN A 239 8.40 0.74 9.31
N ALA A 240 8.05 0.31 8.10
CA ALA A 240 7.54 1.23 7.08
C ALA A 240 6.26 1.96 7.52
N PHE A 241 5.37 1.30 8.25
CA PHE A 241 4.20 1.99 8.81
C PHE A 241 4.59 2.92 9.98
N GLU A 242 5.61 2.59 10.77
CA GLU A 242 5.99 3.40 11.95
C GLU A 242 6.64 4.69 11.51
N ASP A 243 7.48 4.60 10.49
CA ASP A 243 8.07 5.76 9.82
C ASP A 243 6.96 6.67 9.25
N ARG A 244 5.88 6.11 8.69
CA ARG A 244 4.73 6.90 8.19
C ARG A 244 3.91 7.55 9.29
N VAL A 245 3.75 6.89 10.44
CA VAL A 245 3.14 7.49 11.63
C VAL A 245 4.02 8.63 12.14
N HIS A 246 5.33 8.41 12.27
CA HIS A 246 6.27 9.42 12.72
C HIS A 246 6.23 10.66 11.81
N GLU A 247 6.32 10.47 10.50
CA GLU A 247 6.20 11.57 9.52
C GLU A 247 4.91 12.37 9.68
N ALA A 248 3.77 11.68 9.87
CA ALA A 248 2.47 12.32 10.01
C ALA A 248 2.35 13.16 11.28
N LEU A 249 2.96 12.71 12.38
CA LEU A 249 2.89 13.36 13.69
C LEU A 249 3.89 14.50 13.85
N HIS A 250 5.10 14.34 13.32
CA HIS A 250 6.18 15.31 13.48
C HIS A 250 6.26 16.30 12.32
N GLY A 251 5.28 16.25 11.40
CA GLY A 251 5.18 17.20 10.30
C GLY A 251 6.37 17.09 9.36
N ALA A 252 6.75 15.85 8.98
CA ALA A 252 7.71 15.51 7.93
C ALA A 252 7.12 14.86 6.65
N PRO A 253 5.81 14.96 6.30
CA PRO A 253 5.30 14.27 5.13
C PRO A 253 5.66 15.01 3.84
N HIS A 254 6.78 14.61 3.21
CA HIS A 254 7.13 15.03 1.86
C HIS A 254 6.32 14.25 0.82
N MET A 255 5.03 14.55 0.71
CA MET A 255 4.23 14.08 -0.42
C MET A 255 4.83 14.65 -1.71
N ASN A 256 5.40 13.82 -2.58
CA ASN A 256 5.96 14.23 -3.89
C ASN A 256 4.86 14.54 -4.92
N CYS A 257 3.78 15.18 -4.48
CA CYS A 257 2.57 15.51 -5.23
C CYS A 257 2.77 16.50 -6.38
N ASP A 258 4.01 16.84 -6.74
CA ASP A 258 4.36 17.69 -7.88
C ASP A 258 3.74 17.17 -9.18
N LEU A 259 3.47 15.86 -9.28
CA LEU A 259 2.80 15.21 -10.42
C LEU A 259 1.46 14.57 -10.06
N CYS A 260 0.79 15.03 -9.00
CA CYS A 260 -0.54 14.49 -8.65
C CYS A 260 -1.60 14.95 -9.65
N LYS A 261 -2.31 14.00 -10.29
CA LYS A 261 -3.34 14.28 -11.32
C LYS A 261 -4.49 15.18 -10.86
N TYR A 262 -4.74 15.25 -9.55
CA TYR A 262 -5.76 16.11 -8.95
C TYR A 262 -5.28 17.54 -8.67
N ARG A 263 -3.96 17.79 -8.71
CA ARG A 263 -3.34 19.07 -8.30
C ARG A 263 -2.65 19.80 -9.45
N VAL A 264 -2.14 19.06 -10.43
CA VAL A 264 -1.42 19.62 -11.57
C VAL A 264 -1.97 19.10 -12.89
N ARG A 265 -1.71 19.85 -13.96
CA ARG A 265 -2.12 19.44 -15.31
C ARG A 265 -1.24 18.32 -15.85
N LEU A 266 -1.79 17.11 -15.86
CA LEU A 266 -1.24 15.96 -16.58
C LEU A 266 -1.97 15.79 -17.91
N ILE A 267 -1.20 15.56 -18.97
CA ILE A 267 -1.74 15.32 -20.32
C ILE A 267 -2.64 14.08 -20.30
N GLY A 268 -3.86 14.22 -20.82
CA GLY A 268 -4.88 13.16 -20.87
C GLY A 268 -5.65 12.95 -19.55
N ARG A 269 -5.43 13.82 -18.56
CA ARG A 269 -6.11 13.82 -17.24
C ARG A 269 -6.57 15.23 -16.84
N GLU A 270 -6.77 16.11 -17.81
CA GLU A 270 -7.11 17.50 -17.57
C GLU A 270 -8.42 17.70 -16.79
N ALA A 271 -9.38 16.79 -16.95
CA ALA A 271 -10.66 16.82 -16.26
C ALA A 271 -10.56 16.50 -14.75
N ASP A 272 -9.47 15.86 -14.30
CA ASP A 272 -9.31 15.43 -12.91
C ASP A 272 -8.83 16.59 -11.99
N ILE A 273 -8.36 17.70 -12.57
CA ILE A 273 -7.70 18.78 -11.83
C ILE A 273 -8.74 19.57 -11.03
N GLY A 274 -8.57 19.60 -9.70
CA GLY A 274 -9.46 20.35 -8.81
C GLY A 274 -10.88 19.76 -8.68
N ALA A 275 -11.11 18.55 -9.19
CA ALA A 275 -12.34 17.81 -8.97
C ALA A 275 -12.58 17.62 -7.45
N PRO A 276 -13.84 17.72 -6.96
CA PRO A 276 -14.17 17.35 -5.59
C PRO A 276 -13.75 15.91 -5.29
N GLN A 277 -13.32 15.65 -4.04
CA GLN A 277 -13.08 14.29 -3.61
C GLN A 277 -14.43 13.62 -3.32
N GLU A 278 -14.79 12.62 -4.11
CA GLU A 278 -16.04 11.88 -4.01
C GLU A 278 -15.71 10.40 -3.87
N GLY A 279 -15.98 9.78 -2.71
CA GLY A 279 -15.66 8.37 -2.49
C GLY A 279 -16.36 7.46 -3.48
N HIS A 280 -15.64 6.60 -4.19
CA HIS A 280 -16.24 5.67 -5.17
C HIS A 280 -16.69 4.33 -4.53
N HIS A 281 -16.44 4.16 -3.23
CA HIS A 281 -16.65 2.89 -2.53
C HIS A 281 -17.95 2.79 -1.77
N HIS A 282 -18.73 3.87 -1.71
CA HIS A 282 -19.98 3.90 -0.93
C HIS A 282 -20.93 2.74 -1.31
N HIS A 283 -20.95 2.32 -2.58
CA HIS A 283 -21.79 1.21 -3.08
C HIS A 283 -21.24 -0.21 -2.82
N VAL A 284 -19.98 -0.34 -2.41
CA VAL A 284 -19.29 -1.63 -2.22
C VAL A 284 -18.63 -1.74 -0.83
N ARG A 285 -19.04 -0.85 0.09
CA ARG A 285 -18.83 -1.04 1.54
C ARG A 285 -19.41 -2.41 1.93
N ALA A 286 -18.96 -2.95 3.07
CA ALA A 286 -19.44 -4.24 3.57
C ALA A 286 -20.99 -4.31 3.56
N PRO A 287 -21.60 -5.51 3.41
CA PRO A 287 -23.06 -5.64 3.29
C PRO A 287 -23.78 -4.80 4.36
N SER A 288 -24.59 -3.83 3.94
CA SER A 288 -25.39 -2.98 4.83
C SER A 288 -26.83 -3.48 4.85
N ASP A 289 -27.40 -3.64 6.05
CA ASP A 289 -28.82 -3.97 6.25
C ASP A 289 -29.75 -2.75 6.09
N LEU A 290 -29.35 -1.72 5.35
CA LEU A 290 -30.11 -0.46 5.23
C LEU A 290 -30.11 0.00 3.77
N GLU A 291 -31.29 -0.10 3.14
CA GLU A 291 -31.67 0.68 1.95
C GLU A 291 -31.94 2.12 2.39
N ASP A 292 -31.45 3.12 1.65
CA ASP A 292 -32.26 4.31 1.39
C ASP A 292 -31.70 5.18 0.25
N ASP A 293 -32.67 5.64 -0.54
CA ASP A 293 -32.65 6.54 -1.68
C ASP A 293 -32.37 7.99 -1.23
N HIS A 294 -32.02 8.91 -2.14
CA HIS A 294 -32.49 10.32 -2.18
C HIS A 294 -31.61 11.31 -2.97
N ASP A 295 -32.37 12.22 -3.58
CA ASP A 295 -32.16 13.22 -4.63
C ASP A 295 -31.29 14.44 -4.23
N HIS A 296 -30.66 15.10 -5.21
CA HIS A 296 -29.71 16.21 -4.99
C HIS A 296 -30.19 17.55 -5.59
N ASP A 297 -30.28 18.60 -4.76
CA ASP A 297 -30.37 20.00 -5.21
C ASP A 297 -29.12 20.80 -4.76
N HIS A 298 -28.52 21.56 -5.68
CA HIS A 298 -27.22 22.21 -5.52
C HIS A 298 -27.30 23.73 -5.70
N ARG A 299 -26.74 24.50 -4.75
CA ARG A 299 -26.24 25.87 -5.00
C ARG A 299 -24.92 26.14 -4.26
N PRO A 300 -23.91 26.80 -4.89
CA PRO A 300 -22.57 26.95 -4.31
C PRO A 300 -22.30 28.36 -3.73
N ARG A 301 -21.39 28.45 -2.75
CA ARG A 301 -20.74 29.71 -2.32
C ARG A 301 -19.23 29.54 -2.12
N ARG A 302 -18.46 30.51 -2.64
CA ARG A 302 -17.00 30.64 -2.67
C ARG A 302 -16.43 31.26 -1.37
N SER A 303 -15.21 30.90 -0.96
CA SER A 303 -14.01 31.78 -1.07
C SER A 303 -12.78 31.24 -0.31
N ARG A 304 -11.60 31.77 -0.68
CA ARG A 304 -10.21 31.31 -0.48
C ARG A 304 -9.55 31.83 0.80
N ARG A 305 -8.49 31.16 1.28
CA ARG A 305 -7.20 31.77 1.72
C ARG A 305 -6.07 30.73 1.78
N ARG A 306 -4.85 31.12 1.37
CA ARG A 306 -3.60 30.33 1.33
C ARG A 306 -2.71 30.69 2.54
N SER A 307 -1.97 29.72 3.09
CA SER A 307 -0.88 29.91 4.05
C SER A 307 0.46 29.39 3.50
N ALA A 308 1.56 29.93 4.04
CA ALA A 308 2.95 29.83 3.58
C ALA A 308 3.68 28.52 4.02
N PRO A 309 4.83 28.15 3.40
CA PRO A 309 5.48 26.85 3.59
C PRO A 309 6.45 26.79 4.78
N THR A 310 6.54 25.62 5.42
CA THR A 310 7.45 25.28 6.54
C THR A 310 8.62 24.43 6.07
N GLU A 311 9.83 24.68 6.61
CA GLU A 311 11.05 23.88 6.39
C GLU A 311 11.06 22.62 7.27
N PHE A 312 11.61 21.52 6.74
CA PHE A 312 11.65 20.20 7.38
C PHE A 312 13.07 19.88 7.87
N ALA A 313 13.20 19.49 9.15
CA ALA A 313 14.42 18.91 9.71
C ALA A 313 14.15 17.45 10.12
N THR A 314 15.01 16.52 9.71
CA THR A 314 14.92 15.09 10.07
C THR A 314 15.64 14.83 11.40
N ASP A 315 14.95 14.20 12.36
CA ASP A 315 15.49 13.81 13.68
C ASP A 315 16.22 12.45 13.60
N PRO A 316 17.54 12.39 13.90
CA PRO A 316 18.33 11.16 13.84
C PRO A 316 18.12 10.18 15.01
N SER A 317 17.22 10.46 15.96
CA SER A 317 16.93 9.57 17.10
C SER A 317 15.94 8.42 16.79
N PHE A 318 15.36 8.38 15.59
CA PHE A 318 14.36 7.38 15.21
C PHE A 318 14.98 6.18 14.47
N HIS A 319 15.39 5.16 15.22
CA HIS A 319 15.62 3.81 14.69
C HIS A 319 14.86 2.82 15.59
N PRO A 320 13.61 2.43 15.25
CA PRO A 320 12.67 1.94 16.28
C PRO A 320 12.84 0.49 16.73
N TRP A 321 13.73 -0.29 16.11
CA TRP A 321 13.68 -1.76 16.20
C TRP A 321 14.98 -2.33 16.74
N ASP A 322 15.06 -2.50 18.06
CA ASP A 322 16.06 -3.37 18.66
C ASP A 322 15.62 -4.86 18.48
N GLU A 323 16.59 -5.77 18.39
CA GLU A 323 16.34 -7.21 18.22
C GLU A 323 15.40 -7.80 19.29
N ARG A 324 15.39 -7.24 20.50
CA ARG A 324 14.55 -7.73 21.61
C ARG A 324 13.08 -7.44 21.35
N LEU A 325 12.74 -6.30 20.74
CA LEU A 325 11.38 -5.97 20.33
C LEU A 325 10.88 -6.93 19.23
N LEU A 326 11.74 -7.25 18.26
CA LEU A 326 11.42 -8.19 17.19
C LEU A 326 11.24 -9.63 17.70
N ARG A 327 12.05 -10.06 18.67
CA ARG A 327 11.88 -11.36 19.37
C ARG A 327 10.59 -11.41 20.21
N ARG A 328 10.21 -10.33 20.89
CA ARG A 328 8.93 -10.25 21.65
C ARG A 328 7.70 -10.37 20.76
N LEU A 329 7.78 -9.94 19.50
CA LEU A 329 6.71 -10.11 18.52
C LEU A 329 6.71 -11.49 17.82
N GLN A 330 7.64 -12.40 18.16
CA GLN A 330 7.83 -13.70 17.49
C GLN A 330 8.09 -13.58 15.98
N LEU A 331 8.69 -12.46 15.54
CA LEU A 331 8.90 -12.17 14.11
C LEU A 331 10.30 -12.57 13.59
N VAL A 332 11.15 -13.08 14.46
CA VAL A 332 12.48 -13.62 14.13
C VAL A 332 12.57 -15.00 14.77
N LYS A 333 13.02 -16.02 14.02
CA LYS A 333 13.28 -17.37 14.58
C LYS A 333 14.49 -17.31 15.54
N GLU A 334 14.46 -18.16 16.57
CA GLU A 334 15.51 -18.28 17.61
C GLU A 334 16.93 -18.45 17.06
#